data_AF-A0A6P5A1T1-F1
#
_entry.id   AF-A0A6P5A1T1-F1
#
_cell.length_a   1.000
_cell.length_b   1.000
_cell.length_c   1.000
_cell.angle_alpha   90.00
_cell.angle_beta   90.00
_cell.angle_gamma   90.00
#
_symmetry.space_group_name_H-M   'P 1'
#
loop_
_entity.id
_entity.type
_entity.pdbx_description
1 polymer ?
#
loop_
_entity_poly.entity_id
_entity_poly.type
_entity_poly.pdbx_seq_one_letter_code
_entity_poly.pdbx_strand_id
1 'polypeptide(L)'
;MASTGEALTLERDVRRAIELLDNLQKTGDVPPQKLQALQKVLQSDFCNAIREVYEHVYETVDLTGSPEIRANATAKATVAAFAASEGHAHPRVVELPKTEEGLGFNVMGGKEQNSPIYISRVIPGGVADRHGGLKRGDQLLSVNGVSVEGENHEKAVELLKAATGTVKLVVRYTPKVLEEMEARFEKMRNHRRGRRPMEC
;
A
#
# COMPACT_ATOMS: atom_id res chain seq x y z
N MET A 1 8.00 51.41 3.47
CA MET A 1 7.02 50.91 4.47
C MET A 1 5.85 50.30 3.72
N ALA A 2 5.30 49.20 4.26
CA ALA A 2 4.34 48.24 3.70
C ALA A 2 4.97 47.16 2.78
N SER A 3 4.82 45.86 3.04
CA SER A 3 4.23 45.16 4.19
C SER A 3 4.81 43.74 4.23
N THR A 4 5.24 43.34 5.44
CA THR A 4 5.17 41.98 6.01
C THR A 4 5.13 40.80 5.03
N GLY A 5 6.17 39.97 5.05
CA GLY A 5 6.12 38.62 4.48
C GLY A 5 4.89 37.90 5.00
N GLU A 6 3.90 37.75 4.14
CA GLU A 6 2.66 37.07 4.47
C GLU A 6 2.94 35.57 4.58
N ALA A 7 2.42 34.95 5.62
CA ALA A 7 2.60 33.53 5.89
C ALA A 7 2.19 32.71 4.66
N LEU A 8 3.10 31.85 4.19
CA LEU A 8 2.83 30.84 3.18
C LEU A 8 1.80 29.86 3.76
N THR A 9 0.55 29.98 3.35
CA THR A 9 -0.50 28.99 3.63
C THR A 9 -0.84 28.26 2.35
N LEU A 10 -0.86 26.93 2.41
CA LEU A 10 -1.09 26.06 1.26
C LEU A 10 -2.41 26.40 0.55
N GLU A 11 -3.46 26.76 1.30
CA GLU A 11 -4.74 27.17 0.73
C GLU A 11 -4.62 28.41 -0.17
N ARG A 12 -3.81 29.40 0.22
CA ARG A 12 -3.58 30.62 -0.56
C ARG A 12 -2.75 30.34 -1.81
N ASP A 13 -1.72 29.50 -1.69
CA ASP A 13 -0.88 29.14 -2.84
C ASP A 13 -1.64 28.28 -3.86
N VAL A 14 -2.51 27.38 -3.40
CA VAL A 14 -3.41 26.62 -4.27
C VAL A 14 -4.40 27.55 -4.97
N ARG A 15 -5.03 28.49 -4.25
CA ARG A 15 -5.95 29.47 -4.85
C ARG A 15 -5.24 30.33 -5.90
N ARG A 16 -4.04 30.82 -5.59
CA ARG A 16 -3.20 31.58 -6.53
C ARG A 16 -2.80 30.76 -7.76
N ALA A 17 -2.47 29.48 -7.58
CA ALA A 17 -2.15 28.58 -8.70
C ALA A 17 -3.36 28.39 -9.63
N ILE A 18 -4.56 28.24 -9.07
CA ILE A 18 -5.81 28.16 -9.86
C ILE A 18 -6.04 29.44 -10.67
N GLU A 19 -5.90 30.61 -10.05
CA GLU A 19 -6.06 31.92 -10.72
C GLU A 19 -5.03 32.13 -11.84
N LEU A 20 -3.78 31.73 -11.62
CA LEU A 20 -2.73 31.82 -12.64
C LEU A 20 -3.02 30.89 -13.81
N LEU A 21 -3.55 29.70 -13.57
CA LEU A 21 -3.94 28.76 -14.63
C LEU A 21 -5.09 29.32 -15.46
N ASP A 22 -6.11 29.91 -14.84
CA ASP A 22 -7.21 30.55 -15.56
C ASP A 22 -6.74 31.73 -16.44
N ASN A 23 -5.75 32.49 -15.97
CA ASN A 23 -5.14 33.55 -16.76
C ASN A 23 -4.31 33.02 -17.92
N LEU A 24 -3.54 31.94 -17.71
CA LEU A 24 -2.78 31.26 -18.79
C LEU A 24 -3.69 30.63 -19.84
N GLN A 25 -4.88 30.18 -19.46
CA GLN A 25 -5.90 29.70 -20.39
C GLN A 25 -6.40 30.81 -21.32
N LYS A 26 -6.57 32.03 -20.77
CA LYS A 26 -7.04 33.20 -21.53
C LYS A 26 -5.97 33.77 -22.46
N THR A 27 -4.69 33.67 -22.09
CA THR A 27 -3.58 34.11 -22.96
C THR A 27 -3.23 33.10 -24.05
N GLY A 28 -3.73 31.86 -23.97
CA GLY A 28 -3.56 30.83 -25.00
C GLY A 28 -2.18 30.17 -25.03
N ASP A 29 -1.34 30.43 -24.03
CA ASP A 29 0.07 30.01 -23.99
C ASP A 29 0.25 28.53 -23.63
N VAL A 30 -0.80 27.88 -23.12
CA VAL A 30 -0.78 26.48 -22.66
C VAL A 30 -1.93 25.69 -23.28
N PRO A 31 -1.67 24.47 -23.82
CA PRO A 31 -2.71 23.61 -24.36
C PRO A 31 -3.81 23.34 -23.31
N PRO A 32 -5.09 23.55 -23.66
CA PRO A 32 -6.19 23.49 -22.71
C PRO A 32 -6.34 22.11 -22.05
N GLN A 33 -5.92 21.03 -22.70
CA GLN A 33 -5.96 19.69 -22.10
C GLN A 33 -4.99 19.56 -20.91
N LYS A 34 -3.81 20.19 -20.97
CA LYS A 34 -2.84 20.16 -19.87
C LYS A 34 -3.31 21.00 -18.69
N LEU A 35 -3.95 22.13 -18.98
CA LEU A 35 -4.50 23.03 -17.97
C LEU A 35 -5.67 22.39 -17.23
N GLN A 36 -6.57 21.75 -17.97
CA GLN A 36 -7.73 21.04 -17.41
C GLN A 36 -7.30 19.83 -16.56
N ALA A 37 -6.24 19.11 -16.95
CA ALA A 37 -5.68 18.04 -16.14
C ALA A 37 -5.12 18.58 -14.82
N LEU A 38 -4.41 19.71 -14.85
CA LEU A 38 -3.84 20.33 -13.65
C LEU A 38 -4.92 20.90 -12.71
N GLN A 39 -5.97 21.54 -13.25
CA GLN A 39 -7.14 21.95 -12.47
C GLN A 39 -7.82 20.77 -11.78
N LYS A 40 -8.00 19.64 -12.48
CA LYS A 40 -8.57 18.41 -11.89
C LYS A 40 -7.73 17.87 -10.74
N VAL A 41 -6.40 17.94 -10.85
CA VAL A 41 -5.51 17.49 -9.76
C VAL A 41 -5.61 18.43 -8.56
N LEU A 42 -5.58 19.75 -8.76
CA LEU A 42 -5.69 20.73 -7.68
C LEU A 42 -7.04 20.69 -6.95
N GLN A 43 -8.11 20.29 -7.64
CA GLN A 43 -9.44 20.14 -7.07
C GLN A 43 -9.75 18.72 -6.57
N SER A 44 -8.79 17.79 -6.69
CA SER A 44 -9.02 16.38 -6.33
C SER A 44 -9.13 16.18 -4.81
N ASP A 45 -9.90 15.17 -4.41
CA ASP A 45 -9.98 14.70 -3.01
C ASP A 45 -8.60 14.37 -2.44
N PHE A 46 -7.69 13.95 -3.30
CA PHE A 46 -6.29 13.69 -2.97
C PHE A 46 -5.52 14.96 -2.61
N CYS A 47 -5.65 16.04 -3.39
CA CYS A 47 -5.02 17.33 -3.05
C CYS A 47 -5.63 17.92 -1.77
N ASN A 48 -6.94 17.71 -1.57
CA ASN A 48 -7.64 18.10 -0.35
C ASN A 48 -7.15 17.33 0.88
N ALA A 49 -6.96 16.01 0.78
CA ALA A 49 -6.41 15.19 1.86
C ALA A 49 -4.96 15.59 2.20
N ILE A 50 -4.14 15.90 1.19
CA ILE A 50 -2.77 16.41 1.42
C ILE A 50 -2.81 17.77 2.14
N ARG A 51 -3.78 18.61 1.80
CA ARG A 51 -3.99 19.91 2.46
C ARG A 51 -4.38 19.77 3.93
N GLU A 52 -5.26 18.83 4.26
CA GLU A 52 -5.62 18.54 5.66
C GLU A 52 -4.41 18.04 6.46
N VAL A 53 -3.60 17.15 5.88
CA VAL A 53 -2.35 16.68 6.51
C VAL A 53 -1.35 17.82 6.69
N TYR A 54 -1.26 18.73 5.71
CA TYR A 54 -0.41 19.92 5.79
C TYR A 54 -0.83 20.81 6.96
N GLU A 55 -2.11 21.13 7.12
CA GLU A 55 -2.60 21.98 8.22
C GLU A 55 -2.36 21.33 9.59
N HIS A 56 -2.65 20.04 9.72
CA HIS A 56 -2.47 19.30 10.99
C HIS A 56 -1.00 19.18 11.42
N VAL A 57 -0.08 19.01 10.45
CA VAL A 57 1.36 18.95 10.72
C VAL A 57 1.91 20.35 11.06
N TYR A 58 1.34 21.43 10.56
CA TYR A 58 1.77 22.80 10.91
C TYR A 58 1.25 23.26 12.27
N GLU A 59 0.07 22.81 12.72
CA GLU A 59 -0.46 23.14 14.05
C GLU A 59 0.29 22.43 15.20
N THR A 60 0.93 21.29 14.91
CA THR A 60 1.56 20.43 15.92
C THR A 60 3.06 20.62 16.08
N VAL A 61 3.68 21.46 15.25
CA VAL A 61 5.12 21.72 15.28
C VAL A 61 5.37 23.15 15.77
N ASP A 62 6.07 23.29 16.89
CA ASP A 62 6.47 24.58 17.45
C ASP A 62 7.60 25.19 16.59
N LEU A 63 7.23 26.06 15.65
CA LEU A 63 8.09 26.50 14.54
C LEU A 63 8.76 27.85 14.82
N THR A 64 9.85 27.83 15.58
CA THR A 64 10.84 28.93 15.62
C THR A 64 11.91 28.83 14.50
N GLY A 65 11.80 27.84 13.60
CA GLY A 65 12.81 27.52 12.58
C GLY A 65 12.57 28.10 11.18
N SER A 66 13.68 28.29 10.45
CA SER A 66 13.79 28.78 9.06
C SER A 66 12.80 28.12 8.07
N PRO A 67 12.32 28.85 7.04
CA PRO A 67 11.43 28.31 6.00
C PRO A 67 11.86 26.97 5.38
N GLU A 68 13.16 26.69 5.24
CA GLU A 68 13.63 25.41 4.69
C GLU A 68 13.34 24.21 5.60
N ILE A 69 13.37 24.41 6.94
CA ILE A 69 13.11 23.33 7.91
C ILE A 69 11.64 22.92 7.83
N ARG A 70 10.74 23.90 7.65
CA ARG A 70 9.30 23.69 7.45
C ARG A 70 9.03 22.92 6.16
N ALA A 71 9.66 23.32 5.06
CA ALA A 71 9.53 22.64 3.78
C ALA A 71 10.05 21.18 3.85
N ASN A 72 11.15 20.94 4.55
CA ASN A 72 11.73 19.60 4.72
C ASN A 72 10.86 18.70 5.61
N ALA A 73 10.36 19.20 6.74
CA ALA A 73 9.42 18.47 7.59
C ALA A 73 8.13 18.11 6.85
N THR A 74 7.61 19.04 6.05
CA THR A 74 6.43 18.81 5.19
C THR A 74 6.71 17.72 4.15
N ALA A 75 7.81 17.83 3.39
CA ALA A 75 8.16 16.84 2.39
C ALA A 75 8.31 15.44 3.01
N LYS A 76 8.92 15.34 4.19
CA LYS A 76 9.02 14.07 4.94
C LYS A 76 7.66 13.56 5.40
N ALA A 77 6.79 14.42 5.94
CA ALA A 77 5.46 14.05 6.40
C ALA A 77 4.55 13.63 5.23
N THR A 78 4.57 14.34 4.11
CA THR A 78 3.83 13.97 2.89
C THR A 78 4.36 12.66 2.33
N VAL A 79 5.68 12.46 2.21
CA VAL A 79 6.24 11.17 1.76
C VAL A 79 5.87 10.03 2.72
N ALA A 80 5.90 10.27 4.03
CA ALA A 80 5.49 9.28 5.02
C ALA A 80 3.98 8.98 4.95
N ALA A 81 3.15 10.00 4.78
CA ALA A 81 1.70 9.88 4.62
C ALA A 81 1.35 9.17 3.31
N PHE A 82 2.06 9.42 2.21
CA PHE A 82 1.92 8.69 0.94
C PHE A 82 2.37 7.24 1.04
N ALA A 83 3.52 7.00 1.65
CA ALA A 83 3.98 5.64 1.93
C ALA A 83 2.98 4.89 2.83
N ALA A 84 2.27 5.62 3.69
CA ALA A 84 1.21 5.09 4.54
C ALA A 84 -0.17 5.00 3.83
N SER A 85 -0.48 5.86 2.86
CA SER A 85 -1.78 5.92 2.15
C SER A 85 -1.83 5.05 0.90
N GLU A 86 -0.70 4.86 0.22
CA GLU A 86 -0.44 3.70 -0.66
C GLU A 86 -0.03 2.46 0.15
N GLY A 87 -0.18 2.55 1.47
CA GLY A 87 0.07 1.50 2.42
C GLY A 87 -0.75 0.30 2.01
N HIS A 88 -0.05 -0.62 1.35
CA HIS A 88 -0.34 -2.03 1.12
C HIS A 88 -0.08 -2.54 -0.32
N ALA A 89 -0.10 -1.70 -1.36
CA ALA A 89 0.13 -2.17 -2.73
C ALA A 89 1.63 -2.34 -3.10
N HIS A 90 2.54 -1.75 -2.32
CA HIS A 90 3.98 -1.85 -2.58
C HIS A 90 4.63 -3.05 -1.85
N PRO A 91 5.58 -3.74 -2.49
CA PRO A 91 6.37 -4.78 -1.82
C PRO A 91 7.07 -4.23 -0.58
N ARG A 92 6.90 -4.91 0.55
CA ARG A 92 7.57 -4.62 1.81
C ARG A 92 8.35 -5.83 2.30
N VAL A 93 9.40 -5.56 3.07
CA VAL A 93 10.22 -6.58 3.72
C VAL A 93 9.71 -6.82 5.13
N VAL A 94 9.54 -8.09 5.50
CA VAL A 94 9.19 -8.51 6.86
C VAL A 94 10.17 -9.58 7.31
N GLU A 95 10.83 -9.35 8.44
CA GLU A 95 11.80 -10.29 9.01
C GLU A 95 11.19 -10.94 10.24
N LEU A 96 11.07 -12.27 10.22
CA LEU A 96 10.45 -13.04 11.30
C LEU A 96 11.42 -14.07 11.87
N PRO A 97 11.57 -14.16 13.21
CA PRO A 97 12.35 -15.24 13.81
C PRO A 97 11.59 -16.56 13.69
N LYS A 98 12.20 -17.57 13.10
CA LYS A 98 11.60 -18.90 13.03
C LYS A 98 11.79 -19.64 14.35
N THR A 99 10.67 -20.09 14.91
CA THR A 99 10.63 -20.87 16.16
C THR A 99 10.36 -22.35 15.88
N GLU A 100 10.38 -23.19 16.92
CA GLU A 100 9.97 -24.61 16.81
C GLU A 100 8.52 -24.77 16.34
N GLU A 101 7.65 -23.82 16.70
CA GLU A 101 6.26 -23.74 16.24
C GLU A 101 6.11 -23.20 14.79
N GLY A 102 7.24 -22.82 14.16
CA GLY A 102 7.29 -22.25 12.83
C GLY A 102 7.16 -20.72 12.81
N LEU A 103 6.53 -20.20 11.76
CA LEU A 103 6.39 -18.76 11.49
C LEU A 103 5.01 -18.18 11.87
N GLY A 104 4.03 -19.03 12.20
CA GLY A 104 2.72 -18.58 12.67
C GLY A 104 1.76 -18.06 11.59
N PHE A 105 1.87 -18.53 10.34
CA PHE A 105 0.92 -18.21 9.27
C PHE A 105 0.75 -19.37 8.28
N ASN A 106 -0.36 -19.35 7.53
CA ASN A 106 -0.68 -20.30 6.49
C ASN A 106 -0.57 -19.63 5.11
N VAL A 107 -0.13 -20.40 4.12
CA VAL A 107 -0.10 -19.99 2.72
C VAL A 107 -1.14 -20.75 1.89
N MET A 108 -1.57 -20.17 0.78
CA MET A 108 -2.43 -20.79 -0.23
C MET A 108 -2.06 -20.32 -1.63
N GLY A 109 -2.69 -20.91 -2.65
CA GLY A 109 -2.38 -20.65 -4.06
C GLY A 109 -1.14 -21.41 -4.51
N GLY A 110 -0.62 -21.08 -5.69
CA GLY A 110 0.43 -21.82 -6.38
C GLY A 110 0.17 -21.86 -7.88
N LYS A 111 1.25 -21.97 -8.65
CA LYS A 111 1.18 -22.05 -10.12
C LYS A 111 0.27 -23.17 -10.61
N GLU A 112 0.21 -24.30 -9.91
CA GLU A 112 -0.66 -25.43 -10.23
C GLU A 112 -2.16 -25.08 -10.14
N GLN A 113 -2.50 -24.00 -9.44
CA GLN A 113 -3.84 -23.45 -9.31
C GLN A 113 -4.04 -22.15 -10.13
N ASN A 114 -3.10 -21.83 -11.04
CA ASN A 114 -3.04 -20.56 -11.78
C ASN A 114 -3.22 -19.34 -10.86
N SER A 115 -2.53 -19.37 -9.72
CA SER A 115 -2.74 -18.42 -8.62
C SER A 115 -1.40 -18.08 -7.95
N PRO A 116 -1.15 -16.82 -7.56
CA PRO A 116 0.03 -16.48 -6.76
C PRO A 116 -0.02 -17.11 -5.36
N ILE A 117 1.12 -17.11 -4.66
CA ILE A 117 1.20 -17.55 -3.26
C ILE A 117 0.71 -16.42 -2.35
N TYR A 118 -0.27 -16.71 -1.49
CA TYR A 118 -0.86 -15.75 -0.56
C TYR A 118 -0.84 -16.26 0.87
N ILE A 119 -0.74 -15.34 1.83
CA ILE A 119 -0.99 -15.59 3.24
C ILE A 119 -2.52 -15.61 3.46
N SER A 120 -3.04 -16.81 3.68
CA SER A 120 -4.48 -17.05 3.87
C SER A 120 -4.93 -16.80 5.31
N ARG A 121 -4.04 -17.05 6.28
CA ARG A 121 -4.31 -16.86 7.70
C ARG A 121 -3.04 -16.55 8.46
N VAL A 122 -3.12 -15.61 9.38
CA VAL A 122 -2.15 -15.40 10.45
C VAL A 122 -2.68 -16.09 11.70
N ILE A 123 -1.85 -16.87 12.39
CA ILE A 123 -2.26 -17.65 13.56
C ILE A 123 -2.26 -16.74 14.79
N PRO A 124 -3.41 -16.54 15.46
CA PRO A 124 -3.49 -15.70 16.64
C PRO A 124 -2.51 -16.14 17.73
N GLY A 125 -1.77 -15.19 18.28
CA GLY A 125 -0.73 -15.45 19.27
C GLY A 125 0.54 -16.10 18.70
N GLY A 126 0.63 -16.41 17.41
CA GLY A 126 1.81 -16.95 16.75
C GLY A 126 2.89 -15.89 16.46
N VAL A 127 4.04 -16.31 15.93
CA VAL A 127 5.18 -15.40 15.63
C VAL A 127 4.77 -14.25 14.72
N ALA A 128 4.13 -14.54 13.59
CA ALA A 128 3.68 -13.53 12.64
C ALA A 128 2.67 -12.54 13.23
N ASP A 129 1.77 -13.01 14.11
CA ASP A 129 0.76 -12.18 14.78
C ASP A 129 1.41 -11.24 15.79
N ARG A 130 2.29 -11.77 16.65
CA ARG A 130 3.02 -10.98 17.65
C ARG A 130 3.95 -9.95 17.01
N HIS A 131 4.49 -10.24 15.83
CA HIS A 131 5.30 -9.29 15.06
C HIS A 131 4.45 -8.19 14.40
N GLY A 132 3.19 -8.48 14.02
CA GLY A 132 2.27 -7.51 13.40
C GLY A 132 2.61 -7.10 11.96
N GLY A 133 3.75 -7.54 11.42
CA GLY A 133 4.23 -7.20 10.08
C GLY A 133 3.56 -7.96 8.92
N LEU A 134 2.90 -9.09 9.20
CA LEU A 134 2.15 -9.87 8.22
C LEU A 134 0.64 -9.80 8.47
N LYS A 135 -0.15 -9.85 7.41
CA LYS A 135 -1.61 -9.84 7.46
C LYS A 135 -2.18 -10.81 6.43
N ARG A 136 -3.39 -11.30 6.68
CA ARG A 136 -4.17 -12.02 5.66
C ARG A 136 -4.37 -11.13 4.44
N GLY A 137 -4.14 -11.65 3.24
CA GLY A 137 -4.22 -10.89 2.00
C GLY A 137 -2.85 -10.43 1.48
N ASP A 138 -1.77 -10.71 2.20
CA ASP A 138 -0.41 -10.54 1.68
C ASP A 138 -0.10 -11.61 0.62
N GLN A 139 0.26 -11.18 -0.59
CA GLN A 139 0.95 -11.98 -1.58
C GLN A 139 2.41 -12.15 -1.15
N LEU A 140 2.90 -13.39 -1.13
CA LEU A 140 4.30 -13.70 -0.91
C LEU A 140 5.06 -13.60 -2.24
N LEU A 141 6.10 -12.76 -2.28
CA LEU A 141 6.92 -12.51 -3.46
C LEU A 141 8.26 -13.24 -3.35
N SER A 142 8.89 -13.24 -2.18
CA SER A 142 10.15 -13.96 -1.96
C SER A 142 10.36 -14.41 -0.52
N VAL A 143 11.20 -15.43 -0.35
CA VAL A 143 11.65 -15.98 0.93
C VAL A 143 13.17 -16.03 0.93
N ASN A 144 13.82 -15.34 1.87
CA ASN A 144 15.28 -15.23 1.99
C ASN A 144 15.97 -14.82 0.67
N GLY A 145 15.33 -13.95 -0.11
CA GLY A 145 15.83 -13.47 -1.41
C GLY A 145 15.54 -14.39 -2.60
N VAL A 146 14.97 -15.58 -2.38
CA VAL A 146 14.50 -16.47 -3.45
C VAL A 146 13.07 -16.10 -3.81
N SER A 147 12.84 -15.71 -5.08
CA SER A 147 11.50 -15.41 -5.57
C SER A 147 10.61 -16.67 -5.58
N VAL A 148 9.35 -16.50 -5.18
CA VAL A 148 8.31 -17.52 -5.26
C VAL A 148 7.19 -17.13 -6.23
N GLU A 149 7.39 -16.06 -7.00
CA GLU A 149 6.43 -15.61 -8.00
C GLU A 149 6.36 -16.63 -9.15
N GLY A 150 5.16 -17.14 -9.42
CA GLY A 150 4.95 -18.14 -10.47
C GLY A 150 5.48 -19.54 -10.12
N GLU A 151 5.82 -19.79 -8.86
CA GLU A 151 6.22 -21.10 -8.36
C GLU A 151 5.02 -21.92 -7.84
N ASN A 152 5.24 -23.23 -7.72
CA ASN A 152 4.24 -24.14 -7.15
C ASN A 152 4.10 -23.93 -5.63
N HIS A 153 2.92 -24.26 -5.09
CA HIS A 153 2.66 -24.22 -3.66
C HIS A 153 3.74 -24.92 -2.82
N GLU A 154 4.10 -26.13 -3.26
CA GLU A 154 5.08 -26.99 -2.58
C GLU A 154 6.45 -26.32 -2.48
N LYS A 155 6.87 -25.57 -3.51
CA LYS A 155 8.17 -24.90 -3.53
C LYS A 155 8.25 -23.78 -2.50
N ALA A 156 7.18 -22.99 -2.40
CA ALA A 156 7.10 -21.94 -1.38
C ALA A 156 7.11 -22.53 0.05
N VAL A 157 6.39 -23.63 0.26
CA VAL A 157 6.38 -24.34 1.55
C VAL A 157 7.75 -24.94 1.88
N GLU A 158 8.45 -25.51 0.89
CA GLU A 158 9.81 -26.03 1.06
C GLU A 158 10.76 -24.93 1.53
N LEU A 159 10.76 -23.76 0.86
CA LEU A 159 11.60 -22.62 1.23
C LEU A 159 11.31 -22.12 2.65
N LEU A 160 10.03 -21.98 3.01
CA LEU A 160 9.61 -21.57 4.35
C LEU A 160 10.01 -22.59 5.42
N LYS A 161 9.96 -23.89 5.11
CA LYS A 161 10.37 -24.99 6.00
C LYS A 161 11.88 -25.13 6.12
N ALA A 162 12.63 -24.91 5.05
CA ALA A 162 14.09 -24.99 5.03
C ALA A 162 14.76 -23.78 5.69
N ALA A 163 14.10 -22.62 5.71
CA ALA A 163 14.63 -21.43 6.37
C ALA A 163 14.88 -21.67 7.87
N THR A 164 15.92 -21.08 8.43
CA THR A 164 16.31 -21.16 9.85
C THR A 164 16.70 -19.77 10.36
N GLY A 165 16.67 -19.56 11.68
CA GLY A 165 16.99 -18.26 12.28
C GLY A 165 15.97 -17.20 11.87
N THR A 166 16.43 -16.07 11.33
CA THR A 166 15.56 -14.98 10.84
C THR A 166 15.20 -15.21 9.38
N VAL A 167 13.90 -15.25 9.10
CA VAL A 167 13.35 -15.41 7.74
C VAL A 167 12.94 -14.06 7.19
N LYS A 168 13.55 -13.66 6.08
CA LYS A 168 13.24 -12.43 5.36
C LYS A 168 12.22 -12.70 4.27
N LEU A 169 11.04 -12.13 4.43
CA LEU A 169 9.92 -12.26 3.49
C LEU A 169 9.75 -10.95 2.74
N VAL A 170 9.51 -11.01 1.43
CA VAL A 170 9.01 -9.86 0.67
C VAL A 170 7.55 -10.12 0.34
N VAL A 171 6.68 -9.22 0.79
CA VAL A 171 5.22 -9.37 0.67
C VAL A 171 4.57 -8.11 0.13
N ARG A 172 3.41 -8.26 -0.51
CA ARG A 172 2.59 -7.16 -1.01
C ARG A 172 1.14 -7.42 -0.61
N TYR A 173 0.46 -6.45 -0.02
CA TYR A 173 -0.90 -6.62 0.46
C TYR A 173 -1.93 -6.34 -0.65
N THR A 174 -2.59 -7.40 -1.10
CA THR A 174 -3.58 -7.40 -2.18
C THR A 174 -4.80 -8.23 -1.77
N PRO A 175 -5.56 -7.80 -0.74
CA PRO A 175 -6.64 -8.59 -0.13
C PRO A 175 -7.79 -8.85 -1.10
N LYS A 176 -8.11 -7.91 -1.99
CA LYS A 176 -9.16 -8.06 -3.00
C LYS A 176 -8.89 -9.26 -3.92
N VAL A 177 -7.62 -9.45 -4.31
CA VAL A 177 -7.22 -10.59 -5.15
C VAL A 177 -7.37 -11.90 -4.38
N LEU A 178 -7.02 -11.92 -3.09
CA LEU A 178 -7.23 -13.09 -2.23
C LEU A 178 -8.73 -13.44 -2.12
N GLU A 179 -9.59 -12.45 -1.88
CA GLU A 179 -11.05 -12.66 -1.79
C GLU A 179 -11.64 -13.22 -3.09
N GLU A 180 -11.24 -12.68 -4.24
CA GLU A 180 -11.64 -13.18 -5.56
C GLU A 180 -11.17 -14.63 -5.79
N MET A 181 -9.93 -14.94 -5.37
CA MET A 181 -9.38 -16.29 -5.43
C MET A 181 -10.17 -17.26 -4.55
N GLU A 182 -10.42 -16.92 -3.29
CA GLU A 182 -11.21 -17.74 -2.36
C GLU A 182 -12.63 -17.99 -2.90
N ALA A 183 -13.28 -16.97 -3.45
CA ALA A 183 -14.60 -17.11 -4.08
C ALA A 183 -14.57 -18.06 -5.28
N ARG A 184 -13.50 -18.04 -6.08
CA ARG A 184 -13.29 -18.98 -7.20
C ARG A 184 -13.15 -20.42 -6.72
N PHE A 185 -12.35 -20.65 -5.66
CA PHE A 185 -12.18 -21.97 -5.08
C PHE A 185 -13.48 -22.52 -4.47
N GLU A 186 -14.23 -21.69 -3.76
CA GLU A 186 -15.50 -22.11 -3.14
C GLU A 186 -16.55 -22.45 -4.22
N LYS A 187 -16.63 -21.67 -5.31
CA LYS A 187 -17.48 -22.02 -6.47
C LYS A 187 -17.09 -23.39 -7.03
N MET A 188 -15.81 -23.63 -7.29
CA MET A 188 -15.35 -24.92 -7.85
C MET A 188 -15.65 -26.09 -6.91
N ARG A 189 -15.49 -25.89 -5.58
CA ARG A 189 -15.81 -26.90 -4.57
C ARG A 189 -17.31 -27.22 -4.52
N ASN A 190 -18.16 -26.19 -4.63
CA ASN A 190 -19.61 -26.36 -4.61
C ASN A 190 -20.13 -27.06 -5.88
N HIS A 191 -19.52 -26.83 -7.05
CA HIS A 191 -19.84 -27.57 -8.27
C HIS A 191 -19.51 -29.07 -8.15
N ARG A 192 -18.44 -29.44 -7.45
CA ARG A 192 -18.09 -30.85 -7.21
C ARG A 192 -19.01 -31.51 -6.18
N ARG A 193 -19.46 -30.77 -5.16
CA ARG A 193 -20.38 -31.27 -4.12
C ARG A 193 -21.82 -31.48 -4.61
N GLY A 194 -22.25 -30.76 -5.65
CA GLY A 194 -23.55 -30.92 -6.30
C GLY A 194 -23.68 -32.14 -7.23
N ARG A 195 -22.59 -32.86 -7.51
CA ARG A 195 -22.58 -34.09 -8.30
C ARG A 195 -22.44 -35.35 -7.42
N ARG A 196 -23.23 -35.47 -6.35
CA ARG A 196 -23.45 -36.79 -5.75
C ARG A 196 -24.44 -37.53 -6.65
N PRO A 197 -24.08 -38.70 -7.22
CA PRO A 197 -25.09 -39.52 -7.88
C PRO A 197 -26.14 -39.89 -6.84
N MET A 198 -27.41 -39.73 -7.18
CA MET A 198 -28.48 -40.50 -6.55
C MET A 198 -28.19 -41.96 -6.92
N GLU A 199 -27.59 -42.71 -6.00
CA GLU A 199 -27.54 -44.18 -6.13
C GLU A 199 -28.98 -44.68 -6.00
N CYS A 200 -29.49 -45.29 -7.08
CA CYS A 200 -30.77 -45.98 -7.14
C CYS A 200 -30.68 -47.37 -6.52
#